data_AF-I1JGU7-F1
#
_entry.id   AF-I1JGU7-F1
#
_cell.length_a   1.000
_cell.length_b   1.000
_cell.length_c   1.000
_cell.angle_alpha   90.00
_cell.angle_beta   90.00
_cell.angle_gamma   90.00
#
_symmetry.space_group_name_H-M   'P 1'
#
loop_
_entity.id
_entity.type
_entity.pdbx_description
1 polymer ?
#
loop_
_entity_poly.entity_id
_entity_poly.type
_entity_poly.pdbx_seq_one_letter_code
_entity_poly.pdbx_strand_id
1 'polypeptide(L)'
;MALPYPFSYLLFLLLILLSSLPNISQATSRAPNRMLALVQNQPLVLKYHKGPLLKGNITLHLLWYGTFTPTQRSIVIDFLESLTSTSAPGAPSVSTWWQTTESYRGGPCTLVVGNQILDETYSLGKSLKNDHLVALASNPKLNSAPGDRVIHVILTAADVAVEDFCMNQCGTHGRGKNGNSEKIAYAWVGNSVTQCPGQCAWPFHQPLYGPQTAPLVAPNGDVGVDGMVINLATVLAGAVTNPFEDGYYQGPASAPLEAVSACTGIFGKGAYPGYAGNVLAENATGASYNAVGVRGRKFLLPAMWDPLTSTCKTLV
;
A
#
# COMPACT_ATOMS: atom_id res chain seq x y z
N MET A 1 69.17 35.21 39.51
CA MET A 1 69.44 35.64 38.13
C MET A 1 70.05 34.45 37.40
N ALA A 2 69.27 33.72 36.62
CA ALA A 2 69.77 32.80 35.59
C ALA A 2 68.71 32.71 34.50
N LEU A 3 69.14 33.07 33.31
CA LEU A 3 68.38 33.43 32.11
C LEU A 3 67.28 32.44 31.69
N PRO A 4 66.18 32.94 31.10
CA PRO A 4 65.12 32.10 30.57
C PRO A 4 65.61 31.26 29.39
N TYR A 5 65.19 29.99 29.41
CA TYR A 5 65.62 28.92 28.52
C TYR A 5 65.39 29.25 27.03
N PRO A 6 66.39 29.06 26.15
CA PRO A 6 66.32 29.41 24.73
C PRO A 6 65.22 28.66 23.96
N PHE A 7 64.76 27.52 24.50
CA PHE A 7 63.67 26.73 23.92
C PHE A 7 62.34 27.50 23.83
N SER A 8 62.06 28.41 24.77
CA SER A 8 60.81 29.17 24.75
C SER A 8 60.78 30.19 23.60
N TYR A 9 61.93 30.80 23.30
CA TYR A 9 62.05 31.75 22.19
C TYR A 9 61.91 31.06 20.83
N LEU A 10 62.49 29.87 20.67
CA LEU A 10 62.38 29.12 19.41
C LEU A 10 60.93 28.72 19.11
N LEU A 11 60.18 28.29 20.14
CA LEU A 11 58.77 27.93 20.01
C LEU A 11 57.91 29.15 19.64
N PHE A 12 58.18 30.31 20.26
CA PHE A 12 57.47 31.54 19.97
C PHE A 12 57.72 32.04 18.54
N LEU A 13 58.97 31.93 18.05
CA LEU A 13 59.31 32.28 16.67
C LEU A 13 58.63 31.34 15.66
N LEU A 14 58.56 30.04 15.96
CA LEU A 14 57.87 29.06 15.11
C LEU A 14 56.37 29.35 15.01
N LEU A 15 55.72 29.72 16.12
CA LEU A 15 54.31 30.12 16.17
C LEU A 15 54.01 31.37 15.32
N ILE A 16 54.92 32.34 15.28
CA ILE A 16 54.79 33.54 14.43
C ILE A 16 55.01 33.22 12.94
N LEU A 17 55.94 32.30 12.62
CA LEU A 17 56.10 31.82 11.24
C LEU A 17 54.88 31.04 10.74
N LEU A 18 54.26 30.24 11.62
CA LEU A 18 53.05 29.48 11.26
C LEU A 18 51.82 30.38 11.04
N SER A 19 51.72 31.53 11.72
CA SER A 19 50.62 32.47 11.53
C SER A 19 50.78 33.40 10.32
N SER A 20 51.96 33.44 9.70
CA SER A 20 52.24 34.23 8.49
C SER A 20 52.13 33.42 7.20
N LEU A 21 51.72 32.14 7.25
CA LEU A 21 51.34 31.40 6.06
C LEU A 21 49.98 31.90 5.57
N PRO A 22 49.89 32.56 4.40
CA PRO A 22 48.61 32.94 3.83
C PRO A 22 47.79 31.67 3.57
N ASN A 23 46.58 31.63 4.12
CA ASN A 23 45.57 30.65 3.74
C ASN A 23 45.35 30.76 2.24
N ILE A 24 45.95 29.85 1.45
CA ILE A 24 45.58 29.62 0.05
C ILE A 24 44.25 28.87 0.07
N SER A 25 43.21 29.57 0.51
CA SER A 25 41.82 29.19 0.36
C SER A 25 41.30 29.93 -0.85
N GLN A 26 41.45 29.36 -2.04
CA GLN A 26 40.62 29.61 -3.22
C GLN A 26 40.97 28.64 -4.34
N ALA A 27 40.91 27.33 -4.05
CA ALA A 27 40.68 26.36 -5.12
C ALA A 27 39.25 26.60 -5.62
N THR A 28 39.12 27.38 -6.68
CA THR A 28 37.91 27.48 -7.49
C THR A 28 37.70 26.14 -8.19
N SER A 29 37.23 25.14 -7.45
CA SER A 29 36.62 23.97 -8.07
C SER A 29 35.37 24.47 -8.79
N ARG A 30 35.48 24.63 -10.11
CA ARG A 30 34.32 24.66 -10.99
C ARG A 30 33.61 23.33 -10.77
N ALA A 31 32.68 23.28 -9.82
CA ALA A 31 31.71 22.20 -9.76
C ALA A 31 30.98 22.24 -11.11
N PRO A 32 31.12 21.23 -11.99
CA PRO A 32 30.42 21.24 -13.25
C PRO A 32 28.93 21.33 -12.93
N ASN A 33 28.24 22.28 -13.58
CA ASN A 33 26.80 22.46 -13.52
C ASN A 33 26.13 21.10 -13.62
N ARG A 34 25.78 20.51 -12.49
CA ARG A 34 25.03 19.27 -12.42
C ARG A 34 23.64 19.68 -12.89
N MET A 35 23.40 19.60 -14.19
CA MET A 35 22.06 19.72 -14.74
C MET A 35 21.24 18.66 -14.03
N LEU A 36 20.42 19.09 -13.07
CA LEU A 36 19.32 18.32 -12.56
C LEU A 36 18.31 18.23 -13.70
N ALA A 37 18.59 17.37 -14.68
CA ALA A 37 17.57 16.94 -15.60
C ALA A 37 16.56 16.16 -14.76
N LEU A 38 15.29 16.58 -14.77
CA LEU A 38 14.21 15.68 -14.39
C LEU A 38 14.37 14.47 -15.30
N VAL A 39 14.75 13.33 -14.73
CA VAL A 39 14.74 12.07 -15.47
C VAL A 39 13.34 11.96 -16.05
N GLN A 40 13.25 11.92 -17.37
CA GLN A 40 11.98 11.79 -18.05
C GLN A 40 11.50 10.37 -17.77
N ASN A 41 10.69 10.22 -16.71
CA ASN A 41 10.15 8.93 -16.33
C ASN A 41 9.41 8.34 -17.54
N GLN A 42 9.57 7.03 -17.76
CA GLN A 42 8.75 6.33 -18.74
C GLN A 42 7.28 6.67 -18.49
N PRO A 43 6.51 7.06 -19.51
CA PRO A 43 5.09 7.26 -19.36
C PRO A 43 4.47 6.03 -18.68
N LEU A 44 3.73 6.24 -17.60
CA LEU A 44 3.01 5.16 -16.94
C LEU A 44 1.99 4.61 -17.93
N VAL A 45 2.15 3.34 -18.29
CA VAL A 45 1.25 2.57 -19.14
C VAL A 45 1.23 1.15 -18.62
N LEU A 46 0.12 0.74 -18.02
CA LEU A 46 -0.08 -0.65 -17.63
C LEU A 46 -0.33 -1.50 -18.88
N LYS A 47 0.70 -2.19 -19.35
CA LYS A 47 0.60 -3.09 -20.51
C LYS A 47 -0.16 -4.36 -20.12
N TYR A 48 -1.04 -4.81 -21.00
CA TYR A 48 -1.64 -6.14 -20.90
C TYR A 48 -0.71 -7.20 -21.49
N HIS A 49 -0.31 -8.17 -20.68
CA HIS A 49 0.62 -9.25 -21.05
C HIS A 49 -0.09 -10.53 -21.50
N LYS A 50 -1.40 -10.44 -21.79
CA LYS A 50 -2.24 -11.50 -22.39
C LYS A 50 -2.58 -12.69 -21.48
N GLY A 51 -2.25 -12.62 -20.21
CA GLY A 51 -2.65 -13.58 -19.19
C GLY A 51 -4.12 -13.45 -18.77
N PRO A 52 -4.69 -14.48 -18.15
CA PRO A 52 -6.07 -14.47 -17.71
C PRO A 52 -6.32 -13.45 -16.58
N LEU A 53 -7.53 -12.90 -16.56
CA LEU A 53 -7.99 -11.91 -15.57
C LEU A 53 -9.19 -12.47 -14.81
N LEU A 54 -9.43 -11.99 -13.58
CA LEU A 54 -10.61 -12.39 -12.81
C LEU A 54 -11.78 -11.48 -13.16
N LYS A 55 -12.76 -12.04 -13.86
CA LYS A 55 -13.93 -11.34 -14.40
C LYS A 55 -15.22 -12.14 -14.13
N GLY A 56 -16.37 -11.48 -14.21
CA GLY A 56 -17.65 -12.06 -13.82
C GLY A 56 -17.79 -12.14 -12.30
N ASN A 57 -18.48 -13.16 -11.80
CA ASN A 57 -18.71 -13.34 -10.37
C ASN A 57 -17.52 -14.03 -9.71
N ILE A 58 -16.94 -13.39 -8.70
CA ILE A 58 -15.81 -13.88 -7.91
C ILE A 58 -16.21 -13.90 -6.43
N THR A 59 -15.96 -15.02 -5.76
CA THR A 59 -16.18 -15.16 -4.31
C THR A 59 -14.91 -14.84 -3.54
N LEU A 60 -15.03 -14.00 -2.51
CA LEU A 60 -13.96 -13.69 -1.56
C LEU A 60 -14.13 -14.57 -0.32
N HIS A 61 -13.25 -15.56 -0.16
CA HIS A 61 -13.16 -16.34 1.07
C HIS A 61 -12.19 -15.67 2.03
N LEU A 62 -12.60 -15.41 3.27
CA LEU A 62 -11.80 -14.65 4.23
C LEU A 62 -11.17 -15.55 5.29
N LEU A 63 -9.89 -15.38 5.55
CA LEU A 63 -9.19 -15.99 6.68
C LEU A 63 -8.65 -14.89 7.58
N TRP A 64 -9.21 -14.79 8.78
CA TRP A 64 -8.77 -13.89 9.84
C TRP A 64 -7.73 -14.59 10.70
N TYR A 65 -6.45 -14.23 10.54
CA TYR A 65 -5.34 -14.87 11.23
C TYR A 65 -4.87 -14.00 12.42
N GLY A 66 -5.11 -14.48 13.63
CA GLY A 66 -4.92 -13.74 14.88
C GLY A 66 -6.19 -13.02 15.34
N THR A 67 -6.03 -12.14 16.33
CA THR A 67 -7.17 -11.54 17.04
C THR A 67 -7.66 -10.25 16.35
N PHE A 68 -8.93 -10.24 15.94
CA PHE A 68 -9.63 -9.06 15.43
C PHE A 68 -10.92 -8.82 16.22
N THR A 69 -11.18 -7.58 16.62
CA THR A 69 -12.45 -7.27 17.29
C THR A 69 -13.62 -7.40 16.30
N PRO A 70 -14.86 -7.64 16.78
CA PRO A 70 -16.04 -7.63 15.92
C PRO A 70 -16.19 -6.34 15.10
N THR A 71 -15.84 -5.19 15.69
CA THR A 71 -15.85 -3.88 15.01
C THR A 71 -14.85 -3.83 13.86
N GLN A 72 -13.62 -4.30 14.09
CA GLN A 72 -12.58 -4.34 13.06
C GLN A 72 -13.00 -5.23 11.87
N ARG A 73 -13.56 -6.41 12.16
CA ARG A 73 -14.08 -7.31 11.11
C ARG A 73 -15.23 -6.68 10.34
N SER A 74 -16.15 -6.01 11.03
CA SER A 74 -17.27 -5.29 10.41
C SER A 74 -16.82 -4.23 9.42
N ILE A 75 -15.80 -3.43 9.74
CA ILE A 75 -15.31 -2.37 8.83
C ILE A 75 -14.83 -2.96 7.51
N VAL A 76 -14.03 -4.01 7.56
CA VAL A 76 -13.49 -4.69 6.37
C VAL A 76 -14.60 -5.41 5.59
N ILE A 77 -15.51 -6.12 6.26
CA ILE A 77 -16.62 -6.80 5.58
C ILE A 77 -17.51 -5.78 4.87
N ASP A 78 -17.86 -4.69 5.55
CA ASP A 78 -18.64 -3.59 4.94
C ASP A 78 -17.91 -3.01 3.73
N PHE A 79 -16.58 -2.85 3.79
CA PHE A 79 -15.79 -2.41 2.64
C PHE A 79 -15.91 -3.39 1.46
N LEU A 80 -15.68 -4.68 1.69
CA LEU A 80 -15.73 -5.71 0.66
C LEU A 80 -17.12 -5.84 0.03
N GLU A 81 -18.17 -5.78 0.83
CA GLU A 81 -19.56 -5.75 0.37
C GLU A 81 -19.89 -4.48 -0.43
N SER A 82 -19.15 -3.38 -0.21
CA SER A 82 -19.35 -2.11 -0.92
C SER A 82 -18.76 -2.08 -2.33
N LEU A 83 -17.76 -2.91 -2.64
CA LEU A 83 -17.05 -2.91 -3.93
C LEU A 83 -18.00 -3.13 -5.10
N THR A 84 -19.02 -3.97 -4.94
CA THR A 84 -19.97 -4.31 -6.02
C THR A 84 -21.42 -4.18 -5.57
N SER A 85 -21.67 -3.35 -4.56
CA SER A 85 -23.02 -3.01 -4.11
C SER A 85 -23.75 -2.14 -5.14
N THR A 86 -24.98 -2.53 -5.45
CA THR A 86 -25.91 -1.72 -6.25
C THR A 86 -26.63 -0.65 -5.42
N SER A 87 -26.55 -0.72 -4.10
CA SER A 87 -27.33 0.10 -3.15
C SER A 87 -26.46 1.18 -2.49
N ALA A 88 -25.68 1.92 -3.28
CA ALA A 88 -24.84 2.98 -2.73
C ALA A 88 -25.72 4.13 -2.17
N PRO A 89 -25.61 4.47 -0.87
CA PRO A 89 -26.47 5.48 -0.24
C PRO A 89 -26.09 6.93 -0.64
N GLY A 90 -25.02 7.12 -1.42
CA GLY A 90 -24.56 8.44 -1.88
C GLY A 90 -23.36 8.35 -2.82
N ALA A 91 -22.98 9.49 -3.40
CA ALA A 91 -21.78 9.67 -4.22
C ALA A 91 -20.81 10.64 -3.52
N PRO A 92 -19.49 10.43 -3.64
CA PRO A 92 -18.79 9.31 -4.30
C PRO A 92 -18.94 7.98 -3.54
N SER A 93 -18.96 6.85 -4.27
CA SER A 93 -19.16 5.51 -3.68
C SER A 93 -17.98 4.57 -3.92
N VAL A 94 -17.83 3.58 -3.03
CA VAL A 94 -16.85 2.48 -3.18
C VAL A 94 -17.11 1.68 -4.47
N SER A 95 -18.38 1.48 -4.84
CA SER A 95 -18.74 0.77 -6.08
C SER A 95 -18.34 1.54 -7.34
N THR A 96 -18.49 2.86 -7.35
CA THR A 96 -18.04 3.72 -8.47
C THR A 96 -16.51 3.67 -8.63
N TRP A 97 -15.79 3.57 -7.51
CA TRP A 97 -14.35 3.36 -7.53
C TRP A 97 -13.98 2.03 -8.20
N TRP A 98 -14.62 0.94 -7.74
CA TRP A 98 -14.39 -0.41 -8.24
C TRP A 98 -14.75 -0.58 -9.72
N GLN A 99 -15.76 0.13 -10.22
CA GLN A 99 -16.13 0.17 -11.65
C GLN A 99 -14.96 0.58 -12.57
N THR A 100 -13.92 1.24 -12.06
CA THR A 100 -12.71 1.52 -12.84
C THR A 100 -12.04 0.22 -13.33
N THR A 101 -12.18 -0.89 -12.59
CA THR A 101 -11.67 -2.22 -13.00
C THR A 101 -12.36 -2.78 -14.27
N GLU A 102 -13.54 -2.28 -14.62
CA GLU A 102 -14.27 -2.66 -15.84
C GLU A 102 -13.61 -2.12 -17.12
N SER A 103 -12.83 -1.04 -16.98
CA SER A 103 -12.07 -0.43 -18.08
C SER A 103 -10.89 -1.30 -18.53
N TYR A 104 -10.51 -2.29 -17.71
CA TYR A 104 -9.56 -3.33 -18.08
C TYR A 104 -10.26 -4.42 -18.90
N ARG A 105 -9.58 -4.99 -19.90
CA ARG A 105 -10.13 -6.04 -20.79
C ARG A 105 -10.90 -7.13 -20.02
N GLY A 106 -11.97 -7.65 -20.63
CA GLY A 106 -12.73 -8.79 -20.10
C GLY A 106 -14.01 -8.43 -19.33
N GLY A 107 -14.33 -7.14 -19.18
CA GLY A 107 -15.61 -6.68 -18.63
C GLY A 107 -15.61 -6.52 -17.11
N PRO A 108 -16.80 -6.57 -16.47
CA PRO A 108 -16.93 -6.33 -15.03
C PRO A 108 -16.49 -7.50 -14.15
N CYS A 109 -16.18 -7.18 -12.90
CA CYS A 109 -15.86 -8.13 -11.84
C CYS A 109 -16.78 -7.87 -10.64
N THR A 110 -17.73 -8.78 -10.42
CA THR A 110 -18.67 -8.74 -9.30
C THR A 110 -18.10 -9.55 -8.15
N LEU A 111 -17.97 -8.95 -6.97
CA LEU A 111 -17.40 -9.59 -5.79
C LEU A 111 -18.54 -9.97 -4.82
N VAL A 112 -18.40 -11.12 -4.17
CA VAL A 112 -19.28 -11.51 -3.06
C VAL A 112 -18.45 -12.07 -1.93
N VAL A 113 -18.75 -11.68 -0.69
CA VAL A 113 -18.10 -12.27 0.49
C VAL A 113 -18.69 -13.67 0.70
N GLY A 114 -17.82 -14.68 0.70
CA GLY A 114 -18.18 -16.07 0.96
C GLY A 114 -17.85 -16.50 2.39
N ASN A 115 -17.44 -17.76 2.53
CA ASN A 115 -17.01 -18.35 3.82
C ASN A 115 -15.92 -17.52 4.49
N GLN A 116 -15.99 -17.46 5.82
CA GLN A 116 -15.01 -16.81 6.68
C GLN A 116 -14.50 -17.77 7.74
N ILE A 117 -13.18 -17.78 7.98
CA ILE A 117 -12.54 -18.55 9.06
C ILE A 117 -11.86 -17.59 10.01
N LEU A 118 -11.97 -17.88 11.30
CA LEU A 118 -11.18 -17.26 12.35
C LEU A 118 -10.12 -18.26 12.82
N ASP A 119 -8.86 -17.89 12.68
CA ASP A 119 -7.71 -18.59 13.27
C ASP A 119 -7.10 -17.71 14.37
N GLU A 120 -7.80 -17.63 15.49
CA GLU A 120 -7.34 -16.92 16.69
C GLU A 120 -6.23 -17.67 17.43
N THR A 121 -5.95 -18.92 17.02
CA THR A 121 -4.95 -19.80 17.62
C THR A 121 -3.55 -19.61 17.03
N TYR A 122 -3.41 -18.84 15.95
CA TYR A 122 -2.17 -18.68 15.21
C TYR A 122 -1.62 -20.05 14.77
N SER A 123 -2.39 -20.81 13.97
CA SER A 123 -2.09 -22.21 13.65
C SER A 123 -0.70 -22.49 13.06
N LEU A 124 -0.04 -21.48 12.48
CA LEU A 124 1.32 -21.51 11.92
C LEU A 124 2.31 -20.61 12.69
N GLY A 125 1.96 -20.16 13.89
CA GLY A 125 2.73 -19.22 14.71
C GLY A 125 2.55 -17.74 14.29
N LYS A 126 3.21 -16.82 14.99
CA LYS A 126 3.10 -15.37 14.74
C LYS A 126 4.09 -14.81 13.71
N SER A 127 4.94 -15.66 13.14
CA SER A 127 5.90 -15.28 12.10
C SER A 127 5.64 -16.13 10.86
N LEU A 128 5.07 -15.52 9.83
CA LEU A 128 4.67 -16.20 8.60
C LEU A 128 5.64 -15.91 7.45
N LYS A 129 5.81 -16.91 6.58
CA LYS A 129 6.52 -16.78 5.30
C LYS A 129 5.52 -16.81 4.15
N ASN A 130 5.96 -16.49 2.94
CA ASN A 130 5.10 -16.54 1.75
C ASN A 130 4.43 -17.93 1.55
N ASP A 131 5.15 -19.02 1.79
CA ASP A 131 4.59 -20.37 1.72
C ASP A 131 3.47 -20.61 2.74
N HIS A 132 3.52 -19.95 3.91
CA HIS A 132 2.45 -20.03 4.91
C HIS A 132 1.19 -19.32 4.41
N LEU A 133 1.31 -18.22 3.65
CA LEU A 133 0.14 -17.54 3.06
C LEU A 133 -0.58 -18.46 2.07
N VAL A 134 0.17 -19.21 1.25
CA VAL A 134 -0.40 -20.20 0.31
C VAL A 134 -1.08 -21.35 1.07
N ALA A 135 -0.49 -21.82 2.17
CA ALA A 135 -1.09 -22.84 3.03
C ALA A 135 -2.40 -22.35 3.68
N LEU A 136 -2.44 -21.11 4.16
CA LEU A 136 -3.64 -20.47 4.71
C LEU A 136 -4.72 -20.26 3.64
N ALA A 137 -4.34 -19.83 2.43
CA ALA A 137 -5.25 -19.73 1.30
C ALA A 137 -5.89 -21.08 0.95
N SER A 138 -5.11 -22.16 1.06
CA SER A 138 -5.50 -23.53 0.73
C SER A 138 -6.18 -24.26 1.90
N ASN A 139 -6.64 -23.55 2.93
CA ASN A 139 -7.25 -24.16 4.10
C ASN A 139 -8.48 -25.01 3.69
N PRO A 140 -8.57 -26.31 4.06
CA PRO A 140 -9.67 -27.20 3.68
C PRO A 140 -11.06 -26.79 4.20
N LYS A 141 -11.16 -25.77 5.05
CA LYS A 141 -12.43 -25.19 5.47
C LYS A 141 -12.91 -24.07 4.52
N LEU A 142 -12.03 -23.54 3.66
CA LEU A 142 -12.35 -22.61 2.57
C LEU A 142 -12.64 -23.38 1.28
N ASN A 143 -13.64 -24.27 1.32
CA ASN A 143 -14.05 -25.03 0.14
C ASN A 143 -14.94 -24.19 -0.76
N SER A 144 -14.78 -24.42 -2.06
CA SER A 144 -15.61 -23.83 -3.13
C SER A 144 -16.03 -24.94 -4.09
N ALA A 145 -17.12 -24.74 -4.82
CA ALA A 145 -17.55 -25.73 -5.80
C ALA A 145 -16.57 -25.79 -6.99
N PRO A 146 -16.43 -26.95 -7.65
CA PRO A 146 -15.61 -27.04 -8.86
C PRO A 146 -16.06 -26.00 -9.90
N GLY A 147 -15.12 -25.20 -10.39
CA GLY A 147 -15.36 -24.14 -11.38
C GLY A 147 -15.70 -22.77 -10.78
N ASP A 148 -15.90 -22.66 -9.47
CA ASP A 148 -16.04 -21.37 -8.80
C ASP A 148 -14.76 -20.54 -8.97
N ARG A 149 -14.93 -19.25 -9.23
CA ARG A 149 -13.83 -18.30 -9.28
C ARG A 149 -13.69 -17.62 -7.94
N VAL A 150 -12.53 -17.81 -7.31
CA VAL A 150 -12.35 -17.47 -5.90
C VAL A 150 -11.05 -16.72 -5.70
N ILE A 151 -11.07 -15.75 -4.79
CA ILE A 151 -9.87 -15.17 -4.19
C ILE A 151 -9.88 -15.49 -2.71
N HIS A 152 -8.84 -16.15 -2.22
CA HIS A 152 -8.66 -16.39 -0.79
C HIS A 152 -7.95 -15.18 -0.17
N VAL A 153 -8.66 -14.43 0.67
CA VAL A 153 -8.16 -13.20 1.30
C VAL A 153 -7.73 -13.51 2.73
N ILE A 154 -6.43 -13.39 3.01
CA ILE A 154 -5.82 -13.56 4.32
C ILE A 154 -5.64 -12.18 4.98
N LEU A 155 -6.14 -12.03 6.20
CA LEU A 155 -6.05 -10.81 6.99
C LEU A 155 -5.30 -11.13 8.27
N THR A 156 -4.10 -10.57 8.47
CA THR A 156 -3.27 -10.87 9.65
C THR A 156 -3.38 -9.76 10.70
N ALA A 157 -3.54 -10.15 11.97
CA ALA A 157 -3.64 -9.23 13.10
C ALA A 157 -2.35 -8.44 13.33
N ALA A 158 -2.43 -7.41 14.16
CA ALA A 158 -1.34 -6.43 14.36
C ALA A 158 -0.06 -7.06 14.94
N ASP A 159 -0.18 -8.16 15.66
CA ASP A 159 0.90 -8.89 16.31
C ASP A 159 1.47 -10.05 15.47
N VAL A 160 1.10 -10.15 14.20
CA VAL A 160 1.58 -11.16 13.26
C VAL A 160 2.59 -10.52 12.30
N ALA A 161 3.81 -11.04 12.30
CA ALA A 161 4.83 -10.70 11.32
C ALA A 161 4.66 -11.60 10.09
N VAL A 162 4.76 -11.01 8.90
CA VAL A 162 4.79 -11.73 7.63
C VAL A 162 6.05 -11.31 6.89
N GLU A 163 6.68 -12.23 6.18
CA GLU A 163 7.80 -11.95 5.28
C GLU A 163 7.53 -10.70 4.43
N ASP A 164 8.53 -9.80 4.38
CA ASP A 164 8.49 -8.52 3.66
C ASP A 164 7.47 -7.47 4.14
N PHE A 165 6.65 -7.79 5.15
CA PHE A 165 5.76 -6.81 5.77
C PHE A 165 6.55 -5.64 6.36
N CYS A 166 6.10 -4.41 6.10
CA CYS A 166 6.75 -3.18 6.56
C CYS A 166 8.15 -2.90 5.97
N MET A 167 8.65 -3.74 5.07
CA MET A 167 9.92 -3.50 4.37
C MET A 167 9.68 -2.91 2.98
N ASN A 168 8.80 -3.55 2.21
CA ASN A 168 8.48 -3.18 0.83
C ASN A 168 7.00 -3.35 0.50
N GLN A 169 6.20 -3.91 1.41
CA GLN A 169 4.77 -4.14 1.19
C GLN A 169 3.94 -4.07 2.46
N CYS A 170 2.66 -3.76 2.27
CA CYS A 170 1.62 -3.76 3.31
C CYS A 170 0.58 -4.87 3.10
N GLY A 171 0.71 -5.55 1.96
CA GLY A 171 -0.14 -6.61 1.45
C GLY A 171 0.42 -7.08 0.10
N THR A 172 -0.01 -8.26 -0.35
CA THR A 172 0.38 -8.81 -1.65
C THR A 172 -0.74 -9.70 -2.20
N HIS A 173 -0.75 -9.93 -3.50
CA HIS A 173 -1.57 -10.99 -4.10
C HIS A 173 -0.66 -11.93 -4.88
N GLY A 174 -1.14 -13.13 -5.13
CA GLY A 174 -0.38 -14.11 -5.88
C GLY A 174 -1.17 -15.35 -6.19
N ARG A 175 -0.46 -16.32 -6.78
CA ARG A 175 -1.01 -17.61 -7.15
C ARG A 175 -0.47 -18.72 -6.27
N GLY A 176 -1.31 -19.71 -6.00
CA GLY A 176 -0.94 -20.93 -5.29
C GLY A 176 -1.47 -22.17 -5.98
N LYS A 177 -1.28 -23.31 -5.33
CA LYS A 177 -2.00 -24.55 -5.66
C LYS A 177 -2.68 -25.08 -4.41
N ASN A 178 -3.94 -25.50 -4.54
CA ASN A 178 -4.62 -26.22 -3.47
C ASN A 178 -4.14 -27.68 -3.38
N GLY A 179 -4.65 -28.45 -2.42
CA GLY A 179 -4.31 -29.86 -2.22
C GLY A 179 -4.58 -30.76 -3.45
N ASN A 180 -5.47 -30.33 -4.35
CA ASN A 180 -5.80 -31.02 -5.60
C ASN A 180 -4.96 -30.52 -6.80
N SER A 181 -3.90 -29.73 -6.56
CA SER A 181 -3.05 -29.09 -7.57
C SER A 181 -3.75 -28.09 -8.50
N GLU A 182 -4.96 -27.64 -8.15
CA GLU A 182 -5.66 -26.59 -8.88
C GLU A 182 -5.07 -25.22 -8.55
N LYS A 183 -4.98 -24.34 -9.56
CA LYS A 183 -4.48 -22.98 -9.37
C LYS A 183 -5.47 -22.17 -8.54
N ILE A 184 -4.98 -21.53 -7.49
CA ILE A 184 -5.75 -20.58 -6.69
C ILE A 184 -5.15 -19.18 -6.79
N ALA A 185 -5.97 -18.16 -6.62
CA ALA A 185 -5.53 -16.78 -6.40
C ALA A 185 -5.74 -16.44 -4.92
N TYR A 186 -4.77 -15.76 -4.31
CA TYR A 186 -4.87 -15.28 -2.94
C TYR A 186 -4.46 -13.82 -2.85
N ALA A 187 -4.98 -13.15 -1.82
CA ALA A 187 -4.60 -11.81 -1.43
C ALA A 187 -4.30 -11.83 0.07
N TRP A 188 -3.29 -11.10 0.50
CA TRP A 188 -2.94 -10.92 1.91
C TRP A 188 -2.81 -9.43 2.22
N VAL A 189 -3.32 -9.02 3.38
CA VAL A 189 -3.10 -7.69 3.96
C VAL A 189 -2.85 -7.81 5.45
N GLY A 190 -1.81 -7.13 5.94
CA GLY A 190 -1.48 -7.09 7.36
C GLY A 190 -2.01 -5.84 8.07
N ASN A 191 -2.43 -5.98 9.32
CA ASN A 191 -2.68 -4.84 10.19
C ASN A 191 -1.36 -4.22 10.65
N SER A 192 -1.07 -3.00 10.22
CA SER A 192 0.23 -2.36 10.42
C SER A 192 0.32 -1.50 11.67
N VAL A 193 -0.75 -1.40 12.48
CA VAL A 193 -0.89 -0.38 13.54
C VAL A 193 0.23 -0.38 14.58
N THR A 194 0.82 -1.55 14.86
CA THR A 194 1.93 -1.73 15.82
C THR A 194 3.30 -1.89 15.18
N GLN A 195 3.39 -1.98 13.85
CA GLN A 195 4.63 -2.30 13.13
C GLN A 195 5.12 -1.13 12.28
N CYS A 196 4.28 -0.65 11.36
CA CYS A 196 4.65 0.42 10.42
C CYS A 196 3.45 1.28 10.00
N PRO A 197 2.69 1.87 10.94
CA PRO A 197 1.49 2.63 10.59
C PRO A 197 1.80 3.83 9.69
N GLY A 198 2.97 4.46 9.85
CA GLY A 198 3.41 5.57 9.01
C GLY A 198 3.63 5.22 7.52
N GLN A 199 3.78 3.94 7.19
CA GLN A 199 3.90 3.47 5.80
C GLN A 199 2.60 2.85 5.32
N CYS A 200 2.03 1.94 6.10
CA CYS A 200 0.91 1.10 5.67
C CYS A 200 -0.47 1.60 6.10
N ALA A 201 -0.54 2.59 6.97
CA ALA A 201 -1.76 3.31 7.34
C ALA A 201 -1.68 4.80 7.00
N TRP A 202 -0.69 5.24 6.21
CA TRP A 202 -0.69 6.58 5.65
C TRP A 202 -1.91 6.77 4.73
N PRO A 203 -2.64 7.91 4.79
CA PRO A 203 -2.31 9.17 5.46
C PRO A 203 -2.86 9.33 6.89
N PHE A 204 -3.33 8.27 7.55
CA PHE A 204 -3.88 8.32 8.91
C PHE A 204 -2.83 8.27 10.02
N HIS A 205 -1.57 8.03 9.66
CA HIS A 205 -0.43 8.09 10.56
C HIS A 205 0.73 8.83 9.90
N GLN A 206 1.53 9.52 10.71
CA GLN A 206 2.70 10.26 10.24
C GLN A 206 3.75 9.29 9.67
N PRO A 207 4.30 9.57 8.48
CA PRO A 207 5.33 8.73 7.87
C PRO A 207 6.68 8.91 8.58
N LEU A 208 7.49 7.85 8.57
CA LEU A 208 8.82 7.86 9.21
C LEU A 208 9.80 8.85 8.56
N TYR A 209 9.66 9.08 7.25
CA TYR A 209 10.47 9.99 6.46
C TYR A 209 9.61 10.71 5.41
N GLY A 210 10.15 11.76 4.81
CA GLY A 210 9.42 12.62 3.86
C GLY A 210 8.64 13.74 4.55
N PRO A 211 7.71 14.41 3.83
CA PRO A 211 6.96 15.53 4.39
C PRO A 211 6.17 15.14 5.64
N GLN A 212 6.33 15.92 6.70
CA GLN A 212 5.76 15.66 8.03
C GLN A 212 4.44 16.42 8.21
N THR A 213 3.52 16.27 7.25
CA THR A 213 2.16 16.84 7.34
C THR A 213 1.37 16.14 8.43
N ALA A 214 0.45 16.87 9.08
CA ALA A 214 -0.45 16.29 10.06
C ALA A 214 -1.26 15.13 9.45
N PRO A 215 -1.38 13.99 10.14
CA PRO A 215 -2.17 12.87 9.65
C PRO A 215 -3.65 13.24 9.49
N LEU A 216 -4.31 12.60 8.52
CA LEU A 216 -5.75 12.64 8.38
C LEU A 216 -6.43 11.85 9.51
N VAL A 217 -7.66 12.22 9.84
CA VAL A 217 -8.48 11.47 10.79
C VAL A 217 -9.09 10.26 10.08
N ALA A 218 -8.87 9.07 10.62
CA ALA A 218 -9.32 7.80 10.05
C ALA A 218 -10.87 7.71 10.02
N PRO A 219 -11.52 7.39 8.88
CA PRO A 219 -12.97 7.44 8.71
C PRO A 219 -13.76 6.47 9.59
N ASN A 220 -13.14 5.40 10.09
CA ASN A 220 -13.76 4.43 10.99
C ASN A 220 -13.20 4.47 12.41
N GLY A 221 -12.35 5.46 12.74
CA GLY A 221 -11.75 5.62 14.06
C GLY A 221 -10.71 4.56 14.42
N ASP A 222 -10.32 3.69 13.49
CA ASP A 222 -9.29 2.67 13.66
C ASP A 222 -8.23 2.82 12.55
N VAL A 223 -7.11 3.47 12.89
CA VAL A 223 -5.99 3.72 11.97
C VAL A 223 -5.47 2.43 11.34
N GLY A 224 -5.40 1.34 12.11
CA GLY A 224 -4.91 0.05 11.63
C GLY A 224 -5.81 -0.52 10.56
N VAL A 225 -7.11 -0.59 10.83
CA VAL A 225 -8.09 -1.17 9.91
C VAL A 225 -8.38 -0.26 8.71
N ASP A 226 -8.41 1.05 8.89
CA ASP A 226 -8.52 1.97 7.75
C ASP A 226 -7.29 1.89 6.84
N GLY A 227 -6.09 1.68 7.40
CA GLY A 227 -4.90 1.30 6.63
C GLY A 227 -5.07 -0.03 5.90
N MET A 228 -5.62 -1.06 6.55
CA MET A 228 -5.94 -2.33 5.88
C MET A 228 -6.91 -2.16 4.72
N VAL A 229 -7.91 -1.28 4.83
CA VAL A 229 -8.85 -1.00 3.73
C VAL A 229 -8.14 -0.41 2.51
N ILE A 230 -7.24 0.56 2.70
CA ILE A 230 -6.42 1.12 1.60
C ILE A 230 -5.62 0.02 0.90
N ASN A 231 -5.02 -0.87 1.67
CA ASN A 231 -4.21 -1.96 1.14
C ASN A 231 -5.06 -3.05 0.49
N LEU A 232 -6.23 -3.37 1.03
CA LEU A 232 -7.18 -4.31 0.41
C LEU A 232 -7.68 -3.78 -0.93
N ALA A 233 -8.02 -2.49 -1.01
CA ALA A 233 -8.37 -1.84 -2.27
C ALA A 233 -7.26 -2.03 -3.30
N THR A 234 -6.01 -1.76 -2.89
CA THR A 234 -4.82 -1.89 -3.76
C THR A 234 -4.61 -3.32 -4.24
N VAL A 235 -4.55 -4.26 -3.29
CA VAL A 235 -4.22 -5.66 -3.54
C VAL A 235 -5.33 -6.37 -4.32
N LEU A 236 -6.61 -6.12 -4.01
CA LEU A 236 -7.72 -6.76 -4.74
C LEU A 236 -7.83 -6.25 -6.17
N ALA A 237 -7.62 -4.95 -6.42
CA ALA A 237 -7.58 -4.42 -7.77
C ALA A 237 -6.41 -5.03 -8.58
N GLY A 238 -5.24 -5.21 -7.95
CA GLY A 238 -4.12 -5.96 -8.53
C GLY A 238 -4.52 -7.41 -8.82
N ALA A 239 -5.07 -8.13 -7.85
CA ALA A 239 -5.47 -9.53 -7.99
C ALA A 239 -6.49 -9.76 -9.12
N VAL A 240 -7.45 -8.86 -9.33
CA VAL A 240 -8.43 -9.06 -10.42
C VAL A 240 -7.90 -8.69 -11.81
N THR A 241 -6.91 -7.80 -11.88
CA THR A 241 -6.29 -7.33 -13.13
C THR A 241 -4.96 -8.00 -13.47
N ASN A 242 -4.37 -8.76 -12.55
CA ASN A 242 -3.12 -9.48 -12.71
C ASN A 242 -3.03 -10.75 -11.82
N PRO A 243 -4.04 -11.63 -11.80
CA PRO A 243 -4.13 -12.73 -10.81
C PRO A 243 -2.98 -13.75 -10.84
N PHE A 244 -2.28 -13.89 -11.97
CA PHE A 244 -1.25 -14.90 -12.18
C PHE A 244 0.07 -14.34 -12.71
N GLU A 245 0.31 -13.04 -12.48
CA GLU A 245 1.54 -12.30 -12.84
C GLU A 245 1.77 -12.09 -14.35
N ASP A 246 0.75 -12.31 -15.18
CA ASP A 246 0.77 -12.16 -16.64
C ASP A 246 -0.40 -11.32 -17.19
N GLY A 247 -1.10 -10.58 -16.34
CA GLY A 247 -2.20 -9.66 -16.66
C GLY A 247 -1.75 -8.24 -16.98
N TYR A 248 -2.20 -7.24 -16.22
CA TYR A 248 -1.83 -5.82 -16.40
C TYR A 248 -0.74 -5.38 -15.42
N TYR A 249 0.42 -5.00 -15.95
CA TYR A 249 1.46 -4.35 -15.15
C TYR A 249 2.48 -3.58 -16.00
N GLN A 250 3.24 -2.71 -15.35
CA GLN A 250 4.47 -2.10 -15.88
C GLN A 250 5.68 -2.47 -15.01
N GLY A 251 6.85 -2.56 -15.63
CA GLY A 251 8.08 -2.98 -14.98
C GLY A 251 8.27 -4.50 -15.03
N PRO A 252 9.23 -5.05 -14.26
CA PRO A 252 9.42 -6.49 -14.17
C PRO A 252 8.25 -7.16 -13.43
N ALA A 253 7.89 -8.38 -13.82
CA ALA A 253 6.83 -9.15 -13.16
C ALA A 253 7.10 -9.42 -11.67
N SER A 254 8.37 -9.39 -11.25
CA SER A 254 8.79 -9.56 -9.85
C SER A 254 8.62 -8.30 -8.98
N ALA A 255 8.37 -7.13 -9.59
CA ALA A 255 8.09 -5.87 -8.89
C ALA A 255 7.16 -4.98 -9.75
N PRO A 256 5.92 -5.42 -9.99
CA PRO A 256 5.02 -4.79 -10.94
C PRO A 256 4.38 -3.52 -10.36
N LEU A 257 4.31 -2.47 -11.16
CA LEU A 257 3.30 -1.42 -10.98
C LEU A 257 2.00 -1.91 -11.60
N GLU A 258 0.91 -1.88 -10.84
CA GLU A 258 -0.40 -2.43 -11.19
C GLU A 258 -1.50 -1.37 -11.04
N ALA A 259 -2.76 -1.79 -11.18
CA ALA A 259 -3.92 -0.91 -11.26
C ALA A 259 -3.96 0.20 -10.20
N VAL A 260 -3.58 -0.09 -8.96
CA VAL A 260 -3.59 0.90 -7.86
C VAL A 260 -2.18 1.23 -7.38
N SER A 261 -1.25 0.27 -7.34
CA SER A 261 0.13 0.52 -6.91
C SER A 261 0.87 1.52 -7.81
N ALA A 262 0.46 1.64 -9.08
CA ALA A 262 0.94 2.69 -9.99
C ALA A 262 0.53 4.13 -9.58
N CYS A 263 -0.47 4.27 -8.70
CA CYS A 263 -1.07 5.53 -8.27
C CYS A 263 -0.89 5.79 -6.76
N THR A 264 0.15 5.19 -6.18
CA THR A 264 0.46 5.27 -4.75
C THR A 264 0.47 6.71 -4.24
N GLY A 265 -0.20 6.95 -3.11
CA GLY A 265 -0.21 8.24 -2.43
C GLY A 265 -1.26 9.26 -2.91
N ILE A 266 -2.00 8.95 -3.98
CA ILE A 266 -3.03 9.81 -4.54
C ILE A 266 -4.40 9.37 -4.01
N PHE A 267 -5.11 10.21 -3.28
CA PHE A 267 -6.45 9.93 -2.76
C PHE A 267 -7.51 10.94 -3.24
N GLY A 268 -7.10 12.15 -3.61
CA GLY A 268 -7.96 13.18 -4.18
C GLY A 268 -7.22 14.05 -5.19
N LYS A 269 -7.95 14.91 -5.89
CA LYS A 269 -7.34 15.86 -6.85
C LYS A 269 -6.26 16.72 -6.21
N GLY A 270 -5.19 16.97 -6.96
CA GLY A 270 -4.08 17.81 -6.55
C GLY A 270 -3.13 17.15 -5.55
N ALA A 271 -3.18 15.82 -5.39
CA ALA A 271 -2.22 15.09 -4.58
C ALA A 271 -0.77 15.29 -5.09
N TYR A 272 0.18 15.31 -4.17
CA TYR A 272 1.63 15.39 -4.42
C TYR A 272 2.36 14.76 -3.22
N PRO A 273 3.69 14.52 -3.27
CA PRO A 273 4.40 13.88 -2.15
C PRO A 273 4.13 14.58 -0.81
N GLY A 274 3.55 13.86 0.15
CA GLY A 274 3.16 14.39 1.47
C GLY A 274 1.75 14.95 1.57
N TYR A 275 1.01 15.06 0.46
CA TYR A 275 -0.36 15.55 0.45
C TYR A 275 -1.27 14.57 -0.30
N ALA A 276 -2.23 13.99 0.42
CA ALA A 276 -3.16 12.99 -0.11
C ALA A 276 -4.11 13.53 -1.20
N GLY A 277 -4.19 14.85 -1.38
CA GLY A 277 -5.12 15.52 -2.28
C GLY A 277 -6.35 16.07 -1.56
N ASN A 278 -7.21 16.74 -2.31
CA ASN A 278 -8.47 17.27 -1.79
C ASN A 278 -9.44 16.11 -1.53
N VAL A 279 -9.57 15.73 -0.26
CA VAL A 279 -10.51 14.71 0.21
C VAL A 279 -11.67 15.35 0.97
N LEU A 280 -12.74 14.58 1.20
CA LEU A 280 -13.88 15.06 2.00
C LEU A 280 -13.57 14.89 3.48
N ALA A 281 -14.17 15.75 4.31
CA ALA A 281 -14.09 15.65 5.76
C ALA A 281 -15.52 15.60 6.34
N GLU A 282 -15.74 14.74 7.32
CA GLU A 282 -17.00 14.70 8.07
C GLU A 282 -17.06 15.87 9.06
N ASN A 283 -18.14 16.67 9.00
CA ASN A 283 -18.28 17.88 9.82
C ASN A 283 -18.19 17.64 11.33
N ALA A 284 -18.71 16.51 11.82
CA ALA A 284 -18.79 16.22 13.26
C ALA A 284 -17.47 15.73 13.86
N THR A 285 -16.69 14.95 13.09
CA THR A 285 -15.53 14.20 13.59
C THR A 285 -14.21 14.65 12.96
N GLY A 286 -14.26 15.39 11.85
CA GLY A 286 -13.10 15.68 11.00
C GLY A 286 -12.60 14.48 10.19
N ALA A 287 -13.30 13.33 10.26
CA ALA A 287 -12.87 12.10 9.62
C ALA A 287 -12.79 12.25 8.10
N SER A 288 -11.66 11.86 7.52
CA SER A 288 -11.33 12.10 6.12
C SER A 288 -11.69 10.90 5.25
N TYR A 289 -12.40 11.13 4.16
CA TYR A 289 -12.91 10.07 3.28
C TYR A 289 -13.05 10.57 1.83
N ASN A 290 -13.19 9.64 0.90
CA ASN A 290 -13.53 9.95 -0.49
C ASN A 290 -14.53 8.95 -1.10
N ALA A 291 -15.01 7.98 -0.32
CA ALA A 291 -15.97 6.97 -0.76
C ALA A 291 -16.96 6.64 0.37
N VAL A 292 -18.22 6.46 0.01
CA VAL A 292 -19.26 5.91 0.89
C VAL A 292 -19.61 4.50 0.44
N GLY A 293 -19.65 3.58 1.39
CA GLY A 293 -20.01 2.20 1.21
C GLY A 293 -21.41 1.85 1.72
N VAL A 294 -21.69 0.55 1.79
CA VAL A 294 -22.89 0.02 2.42
C VAL A 294 -22.99 0.47 3.87
N ARG A 295 -24.23 0.53 4.39
CA ARG A 295 -24.54 0.97 5.76
C ARG A 295 -24.03 2.39 6.08
N GLY A 296 -23.74 3.20 5.05
CA GLY A 296 -23.26 4.57 5.18
C GLY A 296 -21.80 4.69 5.66
N ARG A 297 -21.06 3.57 5.71
CA ARG A 297 -19.67 3.57 6.15
C ARG A 297 -18.79 4.38 5.19
N LYS A 298 -17.86 5.15 5.75
CA LYS A 298 -16.96 6.00 4.99
C LYS A 298 -15.60 5.34 4.86
N PHE A 299 -14.95 5.56 3.72
CA PHE A 299 -13.64 5.02 3.41
C PHE A 299 -12.80 6.03 2.64
N LEU A 300 -11.49 5.88 2.75
CA LEU A 300 -10.53 6.57 1.92
C LEU A 300 -9.87 5.54 0.98
N LEU A 301 -10.05 5.71 -0.32
CA LEU A 301 -9.57 4.77 -1.33
C LEU A 301 -8.50 5.44 -2.22
N PRO A 302 -7.41 4.75 -2.52
CA PRO A 302 -6.36 5.28 -3.41
C PRO A 302 -6.89 5.45 -4.83
N ALA A 303 -6.26 6.33 -5.60
CA ALA A 303 -6.54 6.44 -7.02
C ALA A 303 -6.25 5.12 -7.75
N MET A 304 -7.02 4.84 -8.79
CA MET A 304 -6.79 3.69 -9.66
C MET A 304 -6.39 4.20 -11.04
N TRP A 305 -5.40 3.57 -11.65
CA TRP A 305 -5.05 3.79 -13.04
C TRP A 305 -6.26 3.48 -13.92
N ASP A 306 -6.72 4.49 -14.66
CA ASP A 306 -7.80 4.34 -15.63
C ASP A 306 -7.17 4.18 -17.03
N PRO A 307 -7.23 2.99 -17.65
CA PRO A 307 -6.65 2.77 -18.98
C PRO A 307 -7.36 3.55 -20.09
N LEU A 308 -8.58 4.08 -19.88
CA LEU A 308 -9.30 4.88 -20.88
C LEU A 308 -8.74 6.31 -20.96
N THR A 309 -8.41 6.89 -19.81
CA THR A 309 -7.87 8.26 -19.73
C THR A 309 -6.35 8.29 -19.62
N SER A 310 -5.71 7.15 -19.35
CA SER A 310 -4.28 7.04 -19.06
C SER A 310 -3.85 7.97 -17.92
N THR A 311 -4.63 7.99 -16.84
CA THR A 311 -4.38 8.80 -15.64
C THR A 311 -4.73 8.03 -14.36
N CYS A 312 -4.11 8.41 -13.24
CA CYS A 312 -4.58 8.01 -11.91
C CYS A 312 -5.88 8.73 -11.58
N LYS A 313 -7.00 8.00 -11.59
CA LYS A 313 -8.35 8.52 -11.36
C LYS A 313 -8.69 8.54 -9.88
N THR A 314 -9.11 9.70 -9.39
CA THR A 314 -9.66 9.89 -8.05
C THR A 314 -11.19 9.97 -8.09
N LEU A 315 -11.84 9.67 -6.96
CA LEU A 315 -13.29 9.85 -6.80
C LEU A 315 -13.70 11.32 -6.61
N VAL A 316 -12.78 12.13 -6.08
CA VAL A 316 -12.96 13.54 -5.71
C VAL A 316 -11.87 14.40 -6.29
#